data_AF-A0A523QBF9-F1
#
_entry.id   AF-A0A523QBF9-F1
#
_cell.length_a   1.000
_cell.length_b   1.000
_cell.length_c   1.000
_cell.angle_alpha   90.00
_cell.angle_beta   90.00
_cell.angle_gamma   90.00
#
_symmetry.space_group_name_H-M   'P 1'
#
loop_
_entity.id
_entity.type
_entity.pdbx_description
1 polymer ?
#
loop_
_entity_poly.entity_id
_entity_poly.type
_entity_poly.pdbx_seq_one_letter_code
_entity_poly.pdbx_strand_id
1 'polypeptide(L)'
;MAMAGQMITLESFLRDADLLTPDAANQCAGLRQRLATDRLVIAFVAEFARGKSELINAIFFADAGQRVLPATPGRTTKCPVELCWDERDPPRLALLPIDTRLRPETLADWRDMPGAWTTVELDTSDTNALVKSLSQVTATRYVSREQAVSLGLWSDEHPDDNPPSTADGRVEVPAWRHAVINYPHPLLKHGLVVVDTPGLNAIGTEPELTLSLLPSAHAVLFILGADTGVTRTDLAVWNQHLNDPSLARYVVLNKIDTLADPLATSVERQDLIERQCLSAAETLGVPRHRVFPVSARQALSARLQNDSFGLIGSKVPVLENALRDELLPRPRRRWPLLNPPAVRQAFA
;
A
#
# COMPACT_ATOMS: atom_id res chain seq x y z
N MET A 1 -16.81 -19.08 -0.82
CA MET A 1 -16.69 -20.56 -0.90
C MET A 1 -17.18 -21.13 -2.24
N ALA A 2 -18.43 -20.97 -2.67
CA ALA A 2 -18.91 -21.56 -3.94
C ALA A 2 -18.16 -21.10 -5.21
N MET A 3 -17.85 -19.79 -5.36
CA MET A 3 -17.07 -19.29 -6.50
C MET A 3 -15.61 -19.76 -6.50
N ALA A 4 -14.99 -19.94 -5.33
CA ALA A 4 -13.62 -20.46 -5.25
C ALA A 4 -13.56 -21.92 -5.72
N GLY A 5 -14.57 -22.72 -5.38
CA GLY A 5 -14.74 -24.07 -5.92
C GLY A 5 -14.96 -24.07 -7.44
N GLN A 6 -15.80 -23.17 -7.95
CA GLN A 6 -16.03 -23.02 -9.40
C GLN A 6 -14.77 -22.57 -10.15
N MET A 7 -13.93 -21.73 -9.56
CA MET A 7 -12.66 -21.31 -10.16
C MET A 7 -11.67 -22.48 -10.26
N ILE A 8 -11.59 -23.34 -9.24
CA ILE A 8 -10.78 -24.56 -9.29
C ILE A 8 -11.27 -25.49 -10.40
N THR A 9 -12.59 -25.62 -10.57
CA THR A 9 -13.19 -26.40 -11.67
C THR A 9 -12.86 -25.80 -13.03
N LEU A 10 -12.91 -24.48 -13.19
CA LEU A 10 -12.56 -23.79 -14.43
C LEU A 10 -11.07 -23.95 -14.76
N GLU A 11 -10.19 -23.81 -13.77
CA GLU A 11 -8.74 -23.98 -13.95
C GLU A 11 -8.41 -25.43 -14.36
N SER A 12 -9.04 -26.42 -13.73
CA SER A 12 -8.92 -27.82 -14.13
C SER A 12 -9.39 -28.02 -15.56
N PHE A 13 -10.55 -27.48 -15.94
CA PHE A 13 -11.07 -27.59 -17.30
C PHE A 13 -10.14 -26.96 -18.35
N LEU A 14 -9.62 -25.76 -18.08
CA LEU A 14 -8.68 -25.08 -18.97
C LEU A 14 -7.37 -25.85 -19.11
N ARG A 15 -6.90 -26.49 -18.03
CA ARG A 15 -5.71 -27.34 -18.03
C ARG A 15 -5.95 -28.62 -18.84
N ASP A 16 -7.08 -29.28 -18.62
CA ASP A 16 -7.45 -30.52 -19.31
C ASP A 16 -7.69 -30.29 -20.81
N ALA A 17 -8.12 -29.07 -21.19
CA ALA A 17 -8.31 -28.66 -22.57
C ALA A 17 -7.04 -28.10 -23.25
N ASP A 18 -5.90 -28.06 -22.56
CA ASP A 18 -4.62 -27.49 -23.04
C ASP A 18 -4.74 -26.00 -23.44
N LEU A 19 -5.70 -25.28 -22.83
CA LEU A 19 -5.98 -23.86 -23.05
C LEU A 19 -5.39 -22.97 -21.94
N LEU A 20 -4.82 -23.57 -20.89
CA LEU A 20 -4.26 -22.84 -19.76
C LEU A 20 -2.85 -22.36 -20.08
N THR A 21 -2.77 -21.18 -20.71
CA THR A 21 -1.48 -20.49 -20.91
C THR A 21 -0.85 -20.09 -19.55
N PRO A 22 0.48 -19.87 -19.48
CA PRO A 22 1.12 -19.40 -18.26
C PRO A 22 0.53 -18.08 -17.72
N ASP A 23 0.14 -17.18 -18.62
CA ASP A 23 -0.53 -15.92 -18.25
C ASP A 23 -1.93 -16.17 -17.66
N ALA A 24 -2.73 -17.03 -18.30
CA ALA A 24 -4.04 -17.42 -17.80
C ALA A 24 -3.97 -18.16 -16.45
N ALA A 25 -2.96 -19.00 -16.25
CA ALA A 25 -2.70 -19.68 -14.97
C ALA A 25 -2.40 -18.67 -13.85
N ASN A 26 -1.54 -17.67 -14.12
CA ASN A 26 -1.21 -16.62 -13.16
C ASN A 26 -2.45 -15.76 -12.83
N GLN A 27 -3.28 -15.44 -13.82
CA GLN A 27 -4.54 -14.73 -13.61
C GLN A 27 -5.52 -15.55 -12.74
N CYS A 28 -5.66 -16.85 -13.01
CA CYS A 28 -6.51 -17.76 -12.21
C CYS A 28 -6.03 -17.85 -10.77
N ALA A 29 -4.70 -17.97 -10.55
CA ALA A 29 -4.10 -18.00 -9.22
C ALA A 29 -4.37 -16.70 -8.44
N GLY A 30 -4.16 -15.54 -9.08
CA GLY A 30 -4.45 -14.24 -8.47
C GLY A 30 -5.94 -14.06 -8.13
N LEU A 31 -6.84 -14.49 -9.00
CA LEU A 31 -8.29 -14.47 -8.74
C LEU A 31 -8.69 -15.41 -7.59
N ARG A 32 -8.09 -16.61 -7.51
CA ARG A 32 -8.36 -17.57 -6.43
C ARG A 32 -7.92 -17.03 -5.08
N GLN A 33 -6.76 -16.36 -5.03
CA GLN A 33 -6.25 -15.72 -3.81
C GLN A 33 -7.17 -14.57 -3.35
N ARG A 34 -7.65 -13.73 -4.28
CA ARG A 34 -8.65 -12.68 -4.02
C ARG A 34 -9.97 -13.24 -3.48
N LEU A 35 -10.45 -14.35 -4.08
CA LEU A 35 -11.71 -15.00 -3.69
C LEU A 35 -11.63 -15.72 -2.35
N ALA A 36 -10.43 -16.04 -1.86
CA ALA A 36 -10.23 -16.76 -0.61
C ALA A 36 -10.26 -15.85 0.61
N THR A 37 -9.80 -14.60 0.50
CA THR A 37 -9.59 -13.72 1.66
C THR A 37 -10.67 -12.67 1.86
N ASP A 38 -11.60 -12.45 0.91
CA ASP A 38 -12.59 -11.33 0.90
C ASP A 38 -11.94 -9.96 1.21
N ARG A 39 -10.61 -9.87 1.04
CA ARG A 39 -9.77 -8.71 1.32
C ARG A 39 -9.00 -8.37 0.06
N LEU A 40 -8.90 -7.08 -0.23
CA LEU A 40 -8.09 -6.55 -1.29
C LEU A 40 -6.86 -5.86 -0.70
N VAL A 41 -5.72 -6.53 -0.73
CA VAL A 41 -4.41 -5.94 -0.41
C VAL A 41 -3.93 -5.03 -1.55
N ILE A 42 -3.67 -3.77 -1.25
CA ILE A 42 -3.00 -2.80 -2.12
C ILE A 42 -1.70 -2.37 -1.45
N ALA A 43 -0.58 -2.52 -2.16
CA ALA A 43 0.70 -2.00 -1.70
C ALA A 43 0.91 -0.57 -2.20
N PHE A 44 1.24 0.34 -1.28
CA PHE A 44 1.59 1.72 -1.59
C PHE A 44 3.11 1.79 -1.71
N VAL A 45 3.59 1.96 -2.93
CA VAL A 45 5.02 1.93 -3.25
C VAL A 45 5.45 3.31 -3.70
N ALA A 46 6.53 3.81 -3.12
CA ALA A 46 7.01 5.14 -3.42
C ALA A 46 8.49 5.27 -3.10
N GLU A 47 9.18 6.08 -3.88
CA GLU A 47 10.51 6.57 -3.52
C GLU A 47 10.47 7.56 -2.34
N PHE A 48 11.65 7.86 -1.80
CA PHE A 48 11.77 8.83 -0.72
C PHE A 48 11.16 10.19 -1.13
N ALA A 49 10.46 10.83 -0.19
CA ALA A 49 9.87 12.16 -0.36
C ALA A 49 8.85 12.32 -1.51
N ARG A 50 8.20 11.24 -1.98
CA ARG A 50 7.04 11.32 -2.90
C ARG A 50 5.70 11.63 -2.21
N GLY A 51 5.69 11.67 -0.88
CA GLY A 51 4.52 12.04 -0.08
C GLY A 51 3.52 10.91 0.16
N LYS A 52 4.00 9.66 0.18
CA LYS A 52 3.17 8.48 0.49
C LYS A 52 2.49 8.55 1.85
N SER A 53 3.24 8.80 2.92
CA SER A 53 2.66 8.91 4.27
C SER A 53 1.66 10.07 4.37
N GLU A 54 1.88 11.18 3.65
CA GLU A 54 0.91 12.28 3.56
C GLU A 54 -0.38 11.83 2.84
N LEU A 55 -0.25 11.04 1.76
CA LEU A 55 -1.40 10.49 1.04
C LEU A 55 -2.20 9.51 1.91
N ILE A 56 -1.53 8.64 2.68
CA ILE A 56 -2.19 7.73 3.62
C ILE A 56 -2.95 8.53 4.68
N ASN A 57 -2.34 9.58 5.24
CA ASN A 57 -3.04 10.48 6.17
C ASN A 57 -4.27 11.13 5.52
N ALA A 58 -4.14 11.64 4.29
CA ALA A 58 -5.22 12.32 3.58
C ALA A 58 -6.40 11.39 3.24
N ILE A 59 -6.14 10.11 2.99
CA ILE A 59 -7.19 9.12 2.65
C ILE A 59 -7.80 8.50 3.90
N PHE A 60 -6.98 8.03 4.85
CA PHE A 60 -7.44 7.13 5.93
C PHE A 60 -7.59 7.79 7.29
N PHE A 61 -6.86 8.88 7.55
CA PHE A 61 -6.83 9.56 8.85
C PHE A 61 -7.31 11.00 8.79
N ALA A 62 -7.96 11.35 7.68
CA ALA A 62 -8.56 12.64 7.41
C ALA A 62 -9.43 13.18 8.57
N ASP A 63 -10.28 12.31 9.13
CA ASP A 63 -11.25 12.68 10.16
C ASP A 63 -10.58 12.96 11.51
N ALA A 64 -9.31 12.60 11.67
CA ALA A 64 -8.57 12.78 12.91
C ALA A 64 -8.21 14.26 13.15
N GLY A 65 -8.27 15.14 12.14
CA GLY A 65 -8.01 16.56 12.37
C GLY A 65 -6.52 16.93 12.55
N GLN A 66 -5.59 16.00 12.33
CA GLN A 66 -4.16 16.27 12.16
C GLN A 66 -3.44 15.08 11.49
N ARG A 67 -2.13 15.20 11.23
CA ARG A 67 -1.31 14.08 10.75
C ARG A 67 -1.20 13.01 11.84
N VAL A 68 -1.73 11.83 11.54
CA VAL A 68 -1.72 10.67 12.44
C VAL A 68 -0.49 9.80 12.22
N LEU A 69 -0.26 9.38 10.97
CA LEU A 69 0.96 8.68 10.61
C LEU A 69 2.12 9.66 10.43
N PRO A 70 3.30 9.36 10.97
CA PRO A 70 4.46 10.24 10.82
C PRO A 70 4.91 10.38 9.35
N ALA A 71 4.89 11.61 8.84
CA ALA A 71 5.18 11.94 7.44
C ALA A 71 6.35 12.93 7.27
N THR A 72 7.00 13.35 8.35
CA THR A 72 8.08 14.34 8.34
C THR A 72 9.42 13.66 8.07
N PRO A 73 10.32 14.25 7.24
CA PRO A 73 11.69 13.73 7.07
C PRO A 73 12.37 13.43 8.41
N GLY A 74 13.04 12.28 8.53
CA GLY A 74 13.65 11.81 9.78
C GLY A 74 12.67 11.24 10.82
N ARG A 75 11.37 11.49 10.69
CA ARG A 75 10.29 10.89 11.51
C ARG A 75 9.25 10.24 10.60
N THR A 76 9.71 9.37 9.69
CA THR A 76 8.84 8.55 8.83
C THR A 76 8.83 7.11 9.34
N THR A 77 7.84 6.34 8.89
CA THR A 77 7.69 4.92 9.21
C THR A 77 9.01 4.16 8.98
N LYS A 78 9.52 3.48 10.02
CA LYS A 78 10.79 2.73 9.98
C LYS A 78 10.60 1.23 9.77
N CYS A 79 9.36 0.76 9.78
CA CYS A 79 8.98 -0.63 9.54
C CYS A 79 7.78 -0.69 8.57
N PRO A 80 7.53 -1.82 7.89
CA PRO A 80 6.34 -2.00 7.09
C PRO A 80 5.10 -1.96 7.97
N VAL A 81 4.12 -1.18 7.53
CA VAL A 81 2.84 -0.99 8.21
C VAL A 81 1.73 -1.53 7.33
N GLU A 82 0.91 -2.41 7.88
CA GLU A 82 -0.36 -2.79 7.29
C GLU A 82 -1.50 -2.04 7.96
N LEU A 83 -2.37 -1.43 7.16
CA LEU A 83 -3.56 -0.75 7.60
C LEU A 83 -4.78 -1.53 7.10
N CYS A 84 -5.58 -2.04 8.03
CA CYS A 84 -6.72 -2.90 7.74
C CYS A 84 -7.88 -2.67 8.72
N TRP A 85 -8.98 -3.38 8.49
CA TRP A 85 -10.09 -3.47 9.45
C TRP A 85 -10.54 -4.92 9.63
N ASP A 86 -10.62 -5.34 10.88
CA ASP A 86 -11.27 -6.56 11.35
C ASP A 86 -12.26 -6.19 12.45
N GLU A 87 -13.55 -6.43 12.20
CA GLU A 87 -14.63 -6.08 13.12
C GLU A 87 -14.62 -6.91 14.41
N ARG A 88 -13.92 -8.05 14.41
CA ARG A 88 -13.82 -8.95 15.58
C ARG A 88 -12.87 -8.41 16.63
N ASP A 89 -12.01 -7.47 16.26
CA ASP A 89 -11.03 -6.89 17.16
C ASP A 89 -11.26 -5.38 17.36
N PRO A 90 -10.93 -4.83 18.54
CA PRO A 90 -10.96 -3.39 18.73
C PRO A 90 -9.90 -2.68 17.86
N PRO A 91 -10.05 -1.35 17.64
CA PRO A 91 -8.99 -0.55 17.04
C PRO A 91 -7.69 -0.71 17.83
N ARG A 92 -6.62 -1.17 17.17
CA ARG A 92 -5.35 -1.48 17.82
C ARG A 92 -4.19 -1.34 16.85
N LEU A 93 -3.02 -1.08 17.42
CA LEU A 93 -1.72 -1.22 16.79
C LEU A 93 -1.05 -2.48 17.34
N ALA A 94 -0.74 -3.42 16.48
CA ALA A 94 0.08 -4.59 16.80
C ALA A 94 1.48 -4.44 16.21
N LEU A 95 2.52 -4.64 17.01
CA LEU A 95 3.91 -4.42 16.66
C LEU A 95 4.71 -5.72 16.86
N LEU A 96 5.34 -6.21 15.79
CA LEU A 96 6.21 -7.37 15.84
C LEU A 96 7.64 -6.91 16.13
N PRO A 97 8.29 -7.34 17.22
CA PRO A 97 9.66 -6.93 17.55
C PRO A 97 10.66 -7.26 16.44
N ILE A 98 11.65 -6.40 16.23
CA ILE A 98 12.68 -6.62 15.18
C ILE A 98 13.49 -7.90 15.40
N ASP A 99 13.67 -8.35 16.64
CA ASP A 99 14.41 -9.57 17.00
C ASP A 99 13.79 -10.84 16.42
N THR A 100 12.51 -10.80 16.02
CA THR A 100 11.87 -11.91 15.30
C THR A 100 12.49 -12.18 13.94
N ARG A 101 13.40 -11.33 13.43
CA ARG A 101 14.23 -11.63 12.25
C ARG A 101 15.33 -12.66 12.53
N LEU A 102 15.72 -12.86 13.79
CA LEU A 102 16.73 -13.86 14.19
C LEU A 102 16.16 -15.29 14.21
N ARG A 103 14.95 -15.46 13.71
CA ARG A 103 14.09 -16.62 13.87
C ARG A 103 13.59 -17.03 12.48
N PRO A 104 13.53 -18.34 12.17
CA PRO A 104 13.20 -18.83 10.83
C PRO A 104 11.74 -18.60 10.43
N GLU A 105 10.85 -18.30 11.38
CA GLU A 105 9.42 -18.08 11.16
C GLU A 105 9.16 -16.86 10.24
N THR A 106 8.26 -17.06 9.27
CA THR A 106 7.84 -16.03 8.32
C THR A 106 6.85 -15.05 8.96
N LEU A 107 6.60 -13.90 8.32
CA LEU A 107 5.57 -12.97 8.79
C LEU A 107 4.17 -13.61 8.87
N ALA A 108 3.87 -14.56 7.97
CA ALA A 108 2.61 -15.30 8.01
C ALA A 108 2.53 -16.19 9.25
N ASP A 109 3.61 -16.90 9.59
CA ASP A 109 3.66 -17.75 10.79
C ASP A 109 3.52 -16.92 12.08
N TRP A 110 4.17 -15.75 12.14
CA TRP A 110 4.07 -14.87 13.31
C TRP A 110 2.67 -14.33 13.54
N ARG A 111 1.84 -14.17 12.51
CA ARG A 111 0.46 -13.68 12.65
C ARG A 111 -0.42 -14.62 13.47
N ASP A 112 -0.13 -15.92 13.42
CA ASP A 112 -0.85 -16.95 14.18
C ASP A 112 -0.33 -17.11 15.61
N MET A 113 0.63 -16.27 16.03
CA MET A 113 1.22 -16.28 17.38
C MET A 113 0.99 -14.94 18.11
N PRO A 114 -0.21 -14.68 18.67
CA PRO A 114 -0.55 -13.39 19.29
C PRO A 114 0.42 -12.94 20.39
N GLY A 115 1.00 -13.89 21.14
CA GLY A 115 1.95 -13.60 22.21
C GLY A 115 3.30 -13.04 21.74
N ALA A 116 3.61 -13.09 20.45
CA ALA A 116 4.81 -12.49 19.86
C ALA A 116 4.65 -10.98 19.57
N TRP A 117 3.42 -10.46 19.60
CA TRP A 117 3.12 -9.08 19.22
C TRP A 117 2.92 -8.19 20.45
N THR A 118 3.52 -7.00 20.40
CA THR A 118 3.20 -5.94 21.34
C THR A 118 1.97 -5.20 20.85
N THR A 119 0.88 -5.20 21.62
CA THR A 119 -0.38 -4.55 21.25
C THR A 119 -0.58 -3.24 22.01
N VAL A 120 -1.04 -2.21 21.30
CA VAL A 120 -1.42 -0.91 21.83
C VAL A 120 -2.85 -0.60 21.37
N GLU A 121 -3.75 -0.29 22.30
CA GLU A 121 -5.10 0.13 21.95
C GLU A 121 -5.09 1.51 21.27
N LEU A 122 -5.97 1.68 20.27
CA LEU A 122 -6.12 2.94 19.56
C LEU A 122 -7.42 3.61 19.98
N ASP A 123 -7.30 4.73 20.69
CA ASP A 123 -8.45 5.59 20.93
C ASP A 123 -8.75 6.40 19.66
N THR A 124 -9.83 6.06 18.96
CA THR A 124 -10.24 6.76 17.74
C THR A 124 -11.01 8.05 18.02
N SER A 125 -11.35 8.32 19.29
CA SER A 125 -12.04 9.53 19.72
C SER A 125 -11.09 10.64 20.21
N ASP A 126 -9.89 10.26 20.66
CA ASP A 126 -8.81 11.19 21.01
C ASP A 126 -7.68 11.14 19.97
N THR A 127 -7.64 12.15 19.10
CA THR A 127 -6.61 12.30 18.08
C THR A 127 -5.19 12.37 18.66
N ASN A 128 -4.97 13.01 19.81
CA ASN A 128 -3.62 13.13 20.36
C ASN A 128 -3.14 11.78 20.90
N ALA A 129 -4.03 11.02 21.54
CA ALA A 129 -3.75 9.65 21.93
C ALA A 129 -3.47 8.76 20.71
N LEU A 130 -4.27 8.88 19.65
CA LEU A 130 -4.09 8.16 18.39
C LEU A 130 -2.71 8.43 17.76
N VAL A 131 -2.33 9.71 17.64
CA VAL A 131 -1.00 10.13 17.13
C VAL A 131 0.12 9.55 17.99
N LYS A 132 -0.01 9.62 19.32
CA LYS A 132 0.98 9.09 20.25
C LYS A 132 1.15 7.58 20.07
N SER A 133 0.06 6.82 20.02
CA SER A 133 0.09 5.37 19.82
C SER A 133 0.70 5.01 18.46
N LEU A 134 0.30 5.68 17.38
CA LEU A 134 0.80 5.39 16.04
C LEU A 134 2.23 5.88 15.80
N SER A 135 2.77 6.79 16.61
CA SER A 135 4.18 7.19 16.55
C SER A 135 5.16 6.05 16.87
N GLN A 136 4.69 4.97 17.51
CA GLN A 136 5.50 3.79 17.82
C GLN A 136 6.12 3.14 16.57
N VAL A 137 5.49 3.27 15.39
CA VAL A 137 6.01 2.71 14.12
C VAL A 137 7.32 3.37 13.64
N THR A 138 7.72 4.47 14.28
CA THR A 138 9.00 5.16 14.02
C THR A 138 10.09 4.84 15.02
N ALA A 139 9.79 4.01 16.03
CA ALA A 139 10.74 3.68 17.08
C ALA A 139 11.96 2.96 16.49
N THR A 140 13.15 3.39 16.93
CA THR A 140 14.44 2.80 16.59
C THR A 140 15.19 2.43 17.87
N ARG A 141 16.22 1.61 17.72
CA ARG A 141 17.16 1.26 18.79
C ARG A 141 18.56 1.15 18.22
N TYR A 142 19.57 1.31 19.08
CA TYR A 142 20.97 1.17 18.68
C TYR A 142 21.49 -0.23 19.03
N VAL A 143 22.09 -0.90 18.05
CA VAL A 143 22.67 -2.25 18.18
C VAL A 143 24.14 -2.24 17.77
N SER A 144 24.89 -3.29 18.10
CA SER A 144 26.24 -3.45 17.55
C SER A 144 26.17 -3.78 16.06
N ARG A 145 27.26 -3.55 15.32
CA ARG A 145 27.35 -3.92 13.91
C ARG A 145 27.11 -5.42 13.68
N GLU A 146 27.65 -6.28 14.54
CA GLU A 146 27.46 -7.74 14.45
C GLU A 146 25.98 -8.13 14.60
N GLN A 147 25.26 -7.44 15.50
CA GLN A 147 23.83 -7.65 15.67
C GLN A 147 23.04 -7.10 14.47
N ALA A 148 23.44 -5.95 13.90
CA ALA A 148 22.82 -5.44 12.67
C ALA A 148 23.00 -6.41 11.49
N VAL A 149 24.19 -7.01 11.34
CA VAL A 149 24.45 -8.07 10.35
C VAL A 149 23.55 -9.29 10.61
N SER A 150 23.44 -9.73 11.86
CA SER A 150 22.59 -10.87 12.24
C SER A 150 21.11 -10.61 11.98
N LEU A 151 20.67 -9.36 12.08
CA LEU A 151 19.32 -8.92 11.73
C LEU A 151 19.13 -8.74 10.21
N GLY A 152 20.18 -8.92 9.39
CA GLY A 152 20.13 -8.66 7.94
C GLY A 152 19.88 -7.18 7.62
N LEU A 153 20.40 -6.28 8.46
CA LEU A 153 20.27 -4.82 8.31
C LEU A 153 21.64 -4.15 8.10
N TRP A 154 22.67 -4.94 7.77
CA TRP A 154 24.01 -4.45 7.46
C TRP A 154 24.68 -5.35 6.43
N SER A 155 25.28 -4.75 5.40
CA SER A 155 26.06 -5.44 4.36
C SER A 155 27.32 -4.65 4.04
N ASP A 156 28.46 -5.34 4.02
CA ASP A 156 29.74 -4.75 3.60
C ASP A 156 29.86 -4.66 2.07
N GLU A 157 29.03 -5.41 1.34
CA GLU A 157 28.97 -5.38 -0.13
C GLU A 157 28.21 -4.16 -0.64
N HIS A 158 27.27 -3.65 0.15
CA HIS A 158 26.42 -2.50 -0.17
C HIS A 158 26.51 -1.46 0.95
N PRO A 159 27.63 -0.73 1.08
CA PRO A 159 27.85 0.19 2.19
C PRO A 159 26.93 1.42 2.17
N ASP A 160 26.53 1.88 0.97
CA ASP A 160 25.62 3.02 0.78
C ASP A 160 24.20 2.75 1.31
N ASP A 161 23.88 1.48 1.48
CA ASP A 161 22.58 0.96 1.90
C ASP A 161 22.51 0.77 3.43
N ASN A 162 23.63 0.86 4.14
CA ASN A 162 23.67 0.59 5.57
C ASN A 162 22.95 1.69 6.39
N PRO A 163 22.28 1.33 7.50
CA PRO A 163 21.68 2.31 8.38
C PRO A 163 22.73 3.25 8.99
N PRO A 164 22.32 4.45 9.44
CA PRO A 164 23.21 5.40 10.08
C PRO A 164 23.89 4.78 11.31
N SER A 165 25.18 5.06 11.45
CA SER A 165 25.99 4.66 12.61
C SER A 165 26.37 5.86 13.46
N THR A 166 26.44 5.65 14.77
CA THR A 166 26.93 6.63 15.74
C THR A 166 28.45 6.68 15.77
N ALA A 167 29.01 7.73 16.39
CA ALA A 167 30.47 7.90 16.51
C ALA A 167 31.17 6.77 17.31
N ASP A 168 30.43 6.11 18.22
CA ASP A 168 30.88 4.93 18.97
C ASP A 168 30.66 3.60 18.23
N GLY A 169 30.24 3.64 16.95
CA GLY A 169 30.13 2.47 16.07
C GLY A 169 28.87 1.63 16.24
N ARG A 170 27.82 2.15 16.91
CA ARG A 170 26.52 1.49 17.01
C ARG A 170 25.64 1.86 15.83
N VAL A 171 24.82 0.92 15.38
CA VAL A 171 23.94 1.05 14.20
C VAL A 171 22.52 1.33 14.67
N GLU A 172 21.87 2.35 14.10
CA GLU A 172 20.45 2.61 14.34
C GLU A 172 19.58 1.65 13.52
N VAL A 173 18.77 0.82 14.17
CA VAL A 173 17.86 -0.12 13.52
C VAL A 173 16.41 0.10 13.95
N PRO A 174 15.39 -0.27 13.13
CA PRO A 174 13.99 -0.25 13.55
C PRO A 174 13.78 -1.09 14.81
N ALA A 175 12.91 -0.64 15.71
CA ALA A 175 12.51 -1.44 16.87
C ALA A 175 11.55 -2.59 16.48
N TRP A 176 10.88 -2.46 15.35
CA TRP A 176 9.82 -3.35 14.89
C TRP A 176 10.14 -3.95 13.52
N ARG A 177 9.87 -5.24 13.36
CA ARG A 177 9.91 -5.96 12.07
C ARG A 177 8.69 -5.60 11.20
N HIS A 178 7.53 -5.43 11.83
CA HIS A 178 6.26 -5.19 11.14
C HIS A 178 5.24 -4.57 12.08
N ALA A 179 4.29 -3.80 11.55
CA ALA A 179 3.20 -3.19 12.30
C ALA A 179 1.86 -3.43 11.60
N VAL A 180 0.81 -3.74 12.36
CA VAL A 180 -0.56 -3.87 11.85
C VAL A 180 -1.45 -2.88 12.61
N ILE A 181 -2.10 -1.99 11.87
CA ILE A 181 -3.05 -1.01 12.37
C ILE A 181 -4.45 -1.48 11.99
N ASN A 182 -5.22 -1.90 12.98
CA ASN A 182 -6.66 -2.14 12.84
C ASN A 182 -7.39 -0.82 13.08
N TYR A 183 -7.95 -0.20 12.02
CA TYR A 183 -8.58 1.13 12.11
C TYR A 183 -9.93 1.20 11.37
N PRO A 184 -10.99 1.78 11.97
CA PRO A 184 -12.36 1.70 11.45
C PRO A 184 -12.65 2.70 10.33
N HIS A 185 -11.95 2.61 9.20
CA HIS A 185 -12.20 3.47 8.03
C HIS A 185 -13.15 2.82 7.02
N PRO A 186 -14.04 3.58 6.33
CA PRO A 186 -14.97 3.03 5.34
C PRO A 186 -14.30 2.15 4.28
N LEU A 187 -13.20 2.57 3.66
CA LEU A 187 -12.52 1.74 2.65
C LEU A 187 -12.00 0.41 3.23
N LEU A 188 -11.46 0.45 4.46
CA LEU A 188 -10.89 -0.73 5.13
C LEU A 188 -12.00 -1.72 5.53
N LYS A 189 -13.16 -1.20 5.97
CA LYS A 189 -14.37 -1.99 6.27
C LYS A 189 -14.90 -2.76 5.06
N HIS A 190 -14.64 -2.28 3.84
CA HIS A 190 -15.00 -2.98 2.61
C HIS A 190 -13.92 -3.97 2.14
N GLY A 191 -12.97 -4.32 3.01
CA GLY A 191 -11.93 -5.32 2.76
C GLY A 191 -10.63 -4.76 2.21
N LEU A 192 -10.48 -3.44 2.07
CA LEU A 192 -9.20 -2.85 1.67
C LEU A 192 -8.15 -3.09 2.76
N VAL A 193 -6.98 -3.59 2.35
CA VAL A 193 -5.78 -3.64 3.19
C VAL A 193 -4.71 -2.81 2.49
N VAL A 194 -4.13 -1.84 3.17
CA VAL A 194 -3.04 -1.03 2.63
C VAL A 194 -1.73 -1.46 3.26
N VAL A 195 -0.75 -1.75 2.42
CA VAL A 195 0.63 -1.99 2.86
C VAL A 195 1.45 -0.73 2.60
N ASP A 196 1.83 -0.04 3.67
CA ASP A 196 2.81 1.04 3.64
C ASP A 196 4.21 0.48 3.87
N THR A 197 5.01 0.49 2.81
CA THR A 197 6.42 0.10 2.88
C THR A 197 7.27 1.29 3.35
N PRO A 198 8.35 1.15 4.10
CA PRO A 198 9.28 2.29 4.21
C PRO A 198 9.80 2.63 2.80
N GLY A 199 10.22 3.88 2.57
CA GLY A 199 10.73 4.30 1.25
C GLY A 199 11.79 3.31 0.76
N LEU A 200 11.80 2.97 -0.53
CA LEU A 200 12.70 1.93 -1.06
C LEU A 200 14.18 2.27 -0.84
N ASN A 201 14.52 3.57 -0.79
CA ASN A 201 15.83 4.08 -0.39
C ASN A 201 16.08 4.15 1.13
N ALA A 202 15.07 3.88 1.97
CA ALA A 202 15.18 3.94 3.44
C ALA A 202 15.44 2.56 4.08
N ILE A 203 15.49 1.50 3.29
CA ILE A 203 15.88 0.16 3.72
C ILE A 203 16.87 -0.37 2.68
N GLY A 204 18.14 -0.04 2.87
CA GLY A 204 19.19 -0.71 2.15
C GLY A 204 19.46 -2.12 2.70
N THR A 205 20.19 -2.91 1.90
CA THR A 205 20.68 -4.28 2.12
C THR A 205 19.68 -5.42 2.11
N GLU A 206 18.36 -5.20 2.18
CA GLU A 206 17.41 -6.27 1.87
C GLU A 206 16.13 -5.82 1.15
N PRO A 207 15.86 -6.40 -0.04
CA PRO A 207 14.56 -6.35 -0.68
C PRO A 207 13.45 -7.04 0.14
N GLU A 208 13.75 -7.95 1.07
CA GLU A 208 12.72 -8.72 1.79
C GLU A 208 11.77 -7.86 2.62
N LEU A 209 12.26 -6.79 3.24
CA LEU A 209 11.45 -6.01 4.19
C LEU A 209 10.33 -5.22 3.48
N THR A 210 10.50 -4.93 2.18
CA THR A 210 9.53 -4.21 1.34
C THR A 210 8.88 -5.11 0.29
N LEU A 211 9.63 -6.05 -0.30
CA LEU A 211 9.15 -6.94 -1.35
C LEU A 211 8.46 -8.20 -0.83
N SER A 212 8.70 -8.67 0.40
CA SER A 212 8.00 -9.88 0.89
C SER A 212 6.48 -9.72 0.98
N LEU A 213 6.01 -8.47 1.04
CA LEU A 213 4.58 -8.11 1.10
C LEU A 213 3.98 -7.80 -0.29
N LEU A 214 4.80 -7.65 -1.34
CA LEU A 214 4.28 -7.42 -2.70
C LEU A 214 3.64 -8.68 -3.33
N PRO A 215 4.15 -9.91 -3.16
CA PRO A 215 3.51 -11.12 -3.67
C PRO A 215 2.09 -11.34 -3.13
N SER A 216 1.77 -10.80 -1.95
CA SER A 216 0.42 -10.88 -1.39
C SER A 216 -0.48 -9.71 -1.83
N ALA A 217 0.08 -8.69 -2.48
CA ALA A 217 -0.68 -7.55 -2.98
C ALA A 217 -1.45 -7.92 -4.26
N HIS A 218 -2.72 -7.54 -4.30
CA HIS A 218 -3.56 -7.70 -5.48
C HIS A 218 -3.36 -6.55 -6.47
N ALA A 219 -2.98 -5.39 -5.98
CA ALA A 219 -2.69 -4.20 -6.76
C ALA A 219 -1.57 -3.38 -6.13
N VAL A 220 -0.90 -2.57 -6.94
CA VAL A 220 0.06 -1.57 -6.49
C VAL A 220 -0.41 -0.18 -6.84
N LEU A 221 -0.28 0.72 -5.87
CA LEU A 221 -0.41 2.15 -6.05
C LEU A 221 0.99 2.77 -6.00
N PHE A 222 1.56 3.06 -7.16
CA PHE A 222 2.89 3.63 -7.30
C PHE A 222 2.85 5.15 -7.25
N ILE A 223 3.47 5.74 -6.23
CA ILE A 223 3.33 7.17 -5.91
C ILE A 223 4.59 7.92 -6.35
N LEU A 224 4.37 8.88 -7.24
CA LEU A 224 5.37 9.76 -7.83
C LEU A 224 5.13 11.21 -7.43
N GLY A 225 6.14 12.05 -7.62
CA GLY A 225 6.02 13.50 -7.47
C GLY A 225 5.73 14.16 -8.82
N ALA A 226 4.66 14.94 -8.92
CA ALA A 226 4.32 15.69 -10.12
C ALA A 226 5.36 16.80 -10.43
N ASP A 227 6.08 17.26 -9.41
CA ASP A 227 7.22 18.18 -9.50
C ASP A 227 8.41 17.58 -10.24
N THR A 228 8.65 16.28 -10.09
CA THR A 228 9.82 15.61 -10.70
C THR A 228 9.47 14.72 -11.90
N GLY A 229 8.20 14.36 -12.07
CA GLY A 229 7.79 13.29 -12.98
C GLY A 229 8.39 11.95 -12.56
N VAL A 230 8.57 11.06 -13.55
CA VAL A 230 9.21 9.74 -13.35
C VAL A 230 10.73 9.90 -13.39
N THR A 231 11.44 9.61 -12.30
CA THR A 231 12.91 9.66 -12.28
C THR A 231 13.53 8.31 -12.65
N ARG A 232 14.86 8.30 -12.83
CA ARG A 232 15.62 7.06 -13.06
C ARG A 232 15.49 6.06 -11.91
N THR A 233 15.45 6.54 -10.66
CA THR A 233 15.26 5.68 -9.48
C THR A 233 13.85 5.12 -9.44
N ASP A 234 12.83 5.94 -9.74
CA ASP A 234 11.45 5.48 -9.84
C ASP A 234 11.30 4.39 -10.92
N LEU A 235 11.95 4.57 -12.08
CA LEU A 235 11.96 3.59 -13.16
C LEU A 235 12.66 2.28 -12.79
N ALA A 236 13.76 2.35 -12.03
CA ALA A 236 14.47 1.16 -11.57
C ALA A 236 13.56 0.30 -10.69
N VAL A 237 12.90 0.91 -9.70
CA VAL A 237 11.90 0.28 -8.85
C VAL A 237 10.78 -0.35 -9.66
N TRP A 238 10.21 0.42 -10.60
CA TRP A 238 9.11 -0.03 -11.45
C TRP A 238 9.48 -1.29 -12.22
N ASN A 239 10.62 -1.28 -12.90
CA ASN A 239 11.05 -2.38 -13.76
C ASN A 239 11.50 -3.61 -12.97
N GLN A 240 12.17 -3.41 -11.83
CA GLN A 240 12.72 -4.51 -11.02
C GLN A 240 11.67 -5.21 -10.18
N HIS A 241 10.65 -4.49 -9.71
CA HIS A 241 9.73 -5.00 -8.67
C HIS A 241 8.26 -4.96 -9.04
N LEU A 242 7.86 -4.07 -9.94
CA LEU A 242 6.45 -3.80 -10.24
C LEU A 242 6.07 -4.18 -11.67
N ASN A 243 6.94 -4.84 -12.44
CA ASN A 243 6.65 -5.20 -13.83
C ASN A 243 5.95 -6.57 -14.00
N ASP A 244 5.36 -7.10 -12.92
CA ASP A 244 4.58 -8.33 -12.97
C ASP A 244 3.25 -8.10 -13.73
N PRO A 245 2.95 -8.85 -14.82
CA PRO A 245 1.71 -8.72 -15.57
C PRO A 245 0.44 -9.05 -14.77
N SER A 246 0.54 -9.89 -13.73
CA SER A 246 -0.59 -10.31 -12.89
C SER A 246 -1.03 -9.23 -11.90
N LEU A 247 -0.17 -8.25 -11.65
CA LEU A 247 -0.40 -7.18 -10.69
C LEU A 247 -1.18 -6.03 -11.34
N ALA A 248 -2.32 -5.66 -10.74
CA ALA A 248 -3.02 -4.45 -11.16
C ALA A 248 -2.22 -3.22 -10.72
N ARG A 249 -1.86 -2.35 -11.66
CA ARG A 249 -0.95 -1.22 -11.41
C ARG A 249 -1.64 0.11 -11.63
N TYR A 250 -1.54 0.96 -10.63
CA TYR A 250 -2.07 2.31 -10.59
C TYR A 250 -0.95 3.28 -10.24
N VAL A 251 -1.01 4.48 -10.78
CA VAL A 251 0.01 5.50 -10.56
C VAL A 251 -0.64 6.73 -9.95
N VAL A 252 -0.02 7.29 -8.92
CA VAL A 252 -0.42 8.54 -8.31
C VAL A 252 0.66 9.58 -8.58
N LEU A 253 0.32 10.64 -9.30
CA LEU A 253 1.16 11.83 -9.42
C LEU A 253 0.77 12.79 -8.30
N ASN A 254 1.43 12.64 -7.15
CA ASN A 254 1.19 13.47 -5.98
C ASN A 254 1.84 14.85 -6.12
N LYS A 255 1.51 15.78 -5.23
CA LYS A 255 2.05 17.14 -5.20
C LYS A 255 1.66 18.01 -6.40
N ILE A 256 0.50 17.81 -7.03
CA ILE A 256 0.07 18.68 -8.15
C ILE A 256 -0.04 20.17 -7.76
N ASP A 257 -0.16 20.46 -6.47
CA ASP A 257 -0.14 21.81 -5.92
C ASP A 257 1.21 22.53 -6.12
N THR A 258 2.31 21.80 -6.34
CA THR A 258 3.61 22.42 -6.67
C THR A 258 3.71 22.87 -8.13
N LEU A 259 2.80 22.39 -8.99
CA LEU A 259 2.67 22.84 -10.38
C LEU A 259 1.82 24.10 -10.50
N ALA A 260 1.31 24.63 -9.38
CA ALA A 260 0.54 25.86 -9.38
C ALA A 260 1.45 27.07 -9.61
N ASP A 261 1.40 27.63 -10.81
CA ASP A 261 1.91 28.96 -11.10
C ASP A 261 0.81 30.01 -10.79
N PRO A 262 1.08 31.02 -9.93
CA PRO A 262 0.15 32.11 -9.65
C PRO A 262 -0.24 32.94 -10.88
N LEU A 263 0.61 32.96 -11.92
CA LEU A 263 0.39 33.68 -13.17
C LEU A 263 -0.38 32.85 -14.20
N ALA A 264 -0.45 31.53 -14.02
CA ALA A 264 -1.15 30.64 -14.94
C ALA A 264 -2.66 30.57 -14.66
N THR A 265 -3.43 30.53 -15.74
CA THR A 265 -4.86 30.28 -15.69
C THR A 265 -5.16 28.87 -15.18
N SER A 266 -6.41 28.63 -14.77
CA SER A 266 -6.87 27.29 -14.37
C SER A 266 -6.77 26.26 -15.49
N VAL A 267 -6.95 26.69 -16.74
CA VAL A 267 -6.84 25.83 -17.93
C VAL A 267 -5.38 25.41 -18.16
N GLU A 268 -4.45 26.36 -18.18
CA GLU A 268 -3.02 26.06 -18.39
C GLU A 268 -2.46 25.12 -17.31
N ARG A 269 -2.89 25.29 -16.05
CA ARG A 269 -2.54 24.38 -14.96
C ARG A 269 -3.09 22.98 -15.20
N GLN A 270 -4.33 22.87 -15.63
CA GLN A 270 -4.96 21.58 -15.93
C GLN A 270 -4.26 20.87 -17.10
N ASP A 271 -3.87 21.61 -18.13
CA ASP A 271 -3.12 21.09 -19.28
C ASP A 271 -1.70 20.66 -18.89
N LEU A 272 -1.04 21.37 -17.97
CA LEU A 272 0.26 20.95 -17.44
C LEU A 272 0.14 19.64 -16.66
N ILE A 273 -0.86 19.52 -15.77
CA ILE A 273 -1.12 18.29 -15.01
C ILE A 273 -1.42 17.12 -15.97
N GLU A 274 -2.23 17.36 -17.01
CA GLU A 274 -2.56 16.33 -18.00
C GLU A 274 -1.33 15.84 -18.75
N ARG A 275 -0.46 16.77 -19.20
CA ARG A 275 0.80 16.42 -19.85
C ARG A 275 1.71 15.57 -18.96
N GLN A 276 1.80 15.88 -17.67
CA GLN A 276 2.55 15.07 -16.71
C GLN A 276 1.94 13.66 -16.55
N CYS A 277 0.60 13.56 -16.52
CA CYS A 277 -0.08 12.27 -16.45
C CYS A 277 0.17 11.41 -17.70
N LEU A 278 0.12 12.00 -18.89
CA LEU A 278 0.41 11.30 -20.15
C LEU A 278 1.86 10.85 -20.22
N SER A 279 2.81 11.72 -19.86
CA SER A 279 4.23 11.37 -19.83
C SER A 279 4.52 10.22 -18.86
N ALA A 280 3.94 10.24 -17.66
CA ALA A 280 4.08 9.14 -16.70
C ALA A 280 3.43 7.85 -17.20
N ALA A 281 2.25 7.94 -17.82
CA ALA A 281 1.54 6.80 -18.40
C ALA A 281 2.36 6.11 -19.50
N GLU A 282 2.91 6.89 -20.43
CA GLU A 282 3.77 6.41 -21.52
C GLU A 282 5.06 5.79 -20.98
N THR A 283 5.74 6.48 -20.06
CA THR A 283 7.02 6.03 -19.50
C THR A 283 6.90 4.72 -18.71
N LEU A 284 5.79 4.53 -17.99
CA LEU A 284 5.54 3.34 -17.18
C LEU A 284 4.76 2.25 -17.92
N GLY A 285 4.28 2.52 -19.14
CA GLY A 285 3.49 1.59 -19.93
C GLY A 285 2.12 1.27 -19.30
N VAL A 286 1.50 2.23 -18.61
CA VAL A 286 0.17 2.07 -18.01
C VAL A 286 -0.89 2.89 -18.76
N PRO A 287 -2.16 2.45 -18.81
CA PRO A 287 -3.23 3.26 -19.37
C PRO A 287 -3.40 4.57 -18.59
N ARG A 288 -3.63 5.67 -19.31
CA ARG A 288 -3.86 7.01 -18.73
C ARG A 288 -4.93 7.05 -17.63
N HIS A 289 -6.00 6.27 -17.76
CA HIS A 289 -7.08 6.22 -16.76
C HIS A 289 -6.64 5.65 -15.41
N ARG A 290 -5.49 4.96 -15.34
CA ARG A 290 -4.89 4.47 -14.09
C ARG A 290 -3.87 5.43 -13.48
N VAL A 291 -3.71 6.62 -14.05
CA VAL A 291 -2.83 7.68 -13.54
C VAL A 291 -3.68 8.78 -12.88
N PHE A 292 -3.52 8.95 -11.57
CA PHE A 292 -4.28 9.88 -10.75
C PHE A 292 -3.42 11.06 -10.30
N PRO A 293 -3.65 12.27 -10.83
CA PRO A 293 -3.04 13.48 -10.30
C PRO A 293 -3.71 13.85 -8.98
N VAL A 294 -2.96 14.02 -7.89
CA VAL A 294 -3.49 14.40 -6.57
C VAL A 294 -2.57 15.39 -5.83
N SER A 295 -3.14 16.08 -4.85
CA SER A 295 -2.39 16.78 -3.81
C SER A 295 -2.81 16.26 -2.44
N ALA A 296 -2.03 15.35 -1.86
CA ALA A 296 -2.26 14.87 -0.50
C ALA A 296 -2.25 16.01 0.53
N ARG A 297 -1.32 16.95 0.37
CA ARG A 297 -1.17 18.13 1.24
C ARG A 297 -2.41 19.02 1.21
N GLN A 298 -2.89 19.35 0.01
CA GLN A 298 -4.09 20.18 -0.15
C GLN A 298 -5.32 19.44 0.38
N ALA A 299 -5.46 18.14 0.11
CA ALA A 299 -6.56 17.34 0.64
C ALA A 299 -6.58 17.35 2.17
N LEU A 300 -5.44 17.10 2.81
CA LEU A 300 -5.34 17.11 4.26
C LEU A 300 -5.70 18.50 4.81
N SER A 301 -5.07 19.57 4.31
CA SER A 301 -5.37 20.94 4.74
C SER A 301 -6.84 21.32 4.56
N ALA A 302 -7.43 20.94 3.43
CA ALA A 302 -8.81 21.23 3.11
C ALA A 302 -9.78 20.52 4.06
N ARG A 303 -9.52 19.25 4.40
CA ARG A 303 -10.32 18.51 5.38
C ARG A 303 -10.22 19.12 6.79
N LEU A 304 -9.02 19.55 7.20
CA LEU A 304 -8.81 20.25 8.48
C LEU A 304 -9.61 21.55 8.57
N GLN A 305 -9.73 22.27 7.46
CA GLN A 305 -10.41 23.56 7.37
C GLN A 305 -11.89 23.44 6.99
N ASN A 306 -12.39 22.22 6.77
CA ASN A 306 -13.71 21.95 6.17
C ASN A 306 -13.92 22.66 4.82
N ASP A 307 -12.85 22.86 4.05
CA ASP A 307 -12.86 23.48 2.72
C ASP A 307 -13.21 22.43 1.64
N SER A 308 -14.47 22.41 1.24
CA SER A 308 -14.95 21.49 0.20
C SER A 308 -14.34 21.78 -1.18
N PHE A 309 -14.04 23.04 -1.50
CA PHE A 309 -13.47 23.42 -2.79
C PHE A 309 -12.00 23.01 -2.88
N GLY A 310 -11.23 23.24 -1.82
CA GLY A 310 -9.85 22.76 -1.72
C GLY A 310 -9.75 21.24 -1.80
N LEU A 311 -10.71 20.51 -1.19
CA LEU A 311 -10.74 19.05 -1.25
C LEU A 311 -11.03 18.55 -2.68
N ILE A 312 -11.98 19.15 -3.40
CA ILE A 312 -12.23 18.82 -4.80
C ILE A 312 -11.00 19.17 -5.66
N GLY A 313 -10.39 20.33 -5.44
CA GLY A 313 -9.19 20.78 -6.15
C GLY A 313 -7.98 19.87 -5.93
N SER A 314 -7.88 19.22 -4.78
CA SER A 314 -6.83 18.24 -4.46
C SER A 314 -6.91 16.96 -5.28
N LYS A 315 -8.08 16.66 -5.87
CA LYS A 315 -8.39 15.44 -6.63
C LYS A 315 -8.26 14.12 -5.86
N VAL A 316 -7.96 14.13 -4.56
CA VAL A 316 -7.94 12.91 -3.72
C VAL A 316 -9.28 12.16 -3.71
N PRO A 317 -10.46 12.81 -3.67
CA PRO A 317 -11.74 12.10 -3.77
C PRO A 317 -11.91 11.28 -5.06
N VAL A 318 -11.28 11.68 -6.17
CA VAL A 318 -11.30 10.92 -7.42
C VAL A 318 -10.52 9.61 -7.26
N LEU A 319 -9.35 9.67 -6.61
CA LEU A 319 -8.57 8.48 -6.26
C LEU A 319 -9.34 7.56 -5.29
N GLU A 320 -9.96 8.12 -4.25
CA GLU A 320 -10.77 7.33 -3.29
C GLU A 320 -11.92 6.58 -3.98
N ASN A 321 -12.61 7.24 -4.92
CA ASN A 321 -13.67 6.62 -5.70
C ASN A 321 -13.11 5.54 -6.63
N ALA A 322 -11.97 5.75 -7.29
CA ALA A 322 -11.34 4.71 -8.11
C ALA A 322 -10.93 3.49 -7.27
N LEU A 323 -10.32 3.71 -6.09
CA LEU A 323 -10.00 2.64 -5.14
C LEU A 323 -11.25 1.89 -4.67
N ARG A 324 -12.40 2.55 -4.60
CA ARG A 324 -13.67 1.92 -4.24
C ARG A 324 -14.30 1.15 -5.40
N ASP A 325 -14.38 1.77 -6.58
CA ASP A 325 -15.23 1.30 -7.67
C ASP A 325 -14.53 0.31 -8.60
N GLU A 326 -13.23 0.45 -8.79
CA GLU A 326 -12.44 -0.43 -9.67
C GLU A 326 -11.81 -1.59 -8.93
N LEU A 327 -11.50 -1.39 -7.66
CA LEU A 327 -10.63 -2.28 -6.90
C LEU A 327 -11.37 -3.11 -5.86
N LEU A 328 -12.36 -2.54 -5.18
CA LEU A 328 -13.14 -3.31 -4.21
C LEU A 328 -14.23 -4.14 -4.92
N PRO A 329 -14.45 -5.40 -4.49
CA PRO A 329 -15.55 -6.19 -5.00
C PRO A 329 -16.86 -5.44 -4.71
N ARG A 330 -17.63 -5.14 -5.76
CA ARG A 330 -18.96 -4.51 -5.60
C ARG A 330 -19.77 -5.31 -4.58
N PRO A 331 -20.46 -4.67 -3.61
CA PRO A 331 -21.30 -5.39 -2.69
C PRO A 331 -22.24 -6.26 -3.51
N ARG A 332 -22.21 -7.58 -3.25
CA ARG A 332 -22.94 -8.58 -4.01
C ARG A 332 -24.37 -8.07 -4.21
N ARG A 333 -24.70 -7.62 -5.42
CA ARG A 333 -26.09 -7.70 -5.85
C ARG A 333 -26.40 -9.18 -5.70
N ARG A 334 -27.26 -9.54 -4.75
CA ARG A 334 -27.90 -10.85 -4.76
C ARG A 334 -28.54 -10.94 -6.14
N TRP A 335 -27.84 -11.56 -7.07
CA TRP A 335 -28.47 -12.02 -8.30
C TRP A 335 -29.57 -12.96 -7.78
N PRO A 336 -30.86 -12.69 -8.06
CA PRO A 336 -31.87 -13.68 -7.74
C PRO A 336 -31.41 -14.95 -8.43
N LEU A 337 -31.08 -15.96 -7.61
CA LEU A 337 -30.70 -17.27 -8.09
C LEU A 337 -31.80 -17.69 -9.06
N LEU A 338 -31.51 -17.65 -10.36
CA LEU A 338 -32.31 -18.34 -11.34
C LEU A 338 -32.19 -19.80 -10.95
N ASN A 339 -33.26 -20.31 -10.33
CA ASN A 339 -33.47 -21.72 -10.09
C ASN A 339 -33.10 -22.50 -11.37
N PRO A 340 -32.09 -23.38 -11.35
CA PRO A 340 -31.91 -24.31 -12.45
C PRO A 340 -32.83 -25.51 -12.22
N PRO A 341 -33.88 -25.65 -13.04
CA PRO A 341 -34.02 -26.88 -13.79
C PRO A 341 -34.43 -26.56 -15.24
N ALA A 342 -33.49 -26.05 -16.05
CA ALA A 342 -33.76 -25.83 -17.49
C ALA A 342 -32.63 -26.28 -18.43
N VAL A 343 -31.52 -26.84 -17.92
CA VAL A 343 -30.36 -27.24 -18.76
C VAL A 343 -30.34 -28.75 -19.07
N ARG A 344 -31.38 -29.51 -18.72
CA ARG A 344 -31.46 -30.96 -19.03
C ARG A 344 -32.33 -31.34 -20.24
N GLN A 345 -32.87 -30.39 -21.00
CA GLN A 345 -33.74 -30.70 -22.17
C GLN A 345 -33.20 -30.24 -23.53
N ALA A 346 -31.95 -29.76 -23.61
CA ALA A 346 -31.36 -29.37 -24.90
C ALA A 346 -30.45 -30.44 -25.54
N PHE A 347 -30.29 -31.62 -24.93
CA PHE A 347 -29.50 -32.73 -25.46
C PHE A 347 -30.10 -34.09 -25.11
N ALA A 348 -31.33 -34.34 -25.56
CA ALA A 348 -31.92 -35.68 -25.65
C ALA A 348 -32.70 -35.79 -26.96
#